data_AF-A0AAV2RMC9-F1
#
_entry.id   AF-A0AAV2RMC9-F1
#
_cell.length_a   1.000
_cell.length_b   1.000
_cell.length_c   1.000
_cell.angle_alpha   90.00
_cell.angle_beta   90.00
_cell.angle_gamma   90.00
#
_symmetry.space_group_name_H-M   'P 1'
#
loop_
_entity.id
_entity.type
_entity.pdbx_description
1 polymer ?
#
loop_
_entity_poly.entity_id
_entity_poly.type
_entity_poly.pdbx_seq_one_letter_code
_entity_poly.pdbx_strand_id
1 'polypeptide(L)'
;VSRDFSRKMASDINLVMQHESKGSWDIITRSLTGNGRECIVPEISRAKHFADDGVHLGQIDIRTWYSNKNYNLDPQATVDNIMELEQSSYKAHIISLLKKAQFIDTLNINPCDDNFYQRLHVRNGDALVILFQMEGDAYWFTYNEHWKALMDCLGSFGILSRESHQGLYRLRYGPAHLLLMGYPASKY
;
A
#
# COMPACT_ATOMS: atom_id res chain seq x y z
N VAL A 1 -13.42 9.29 -16.65
CA VAL A 1 -14.24 9.82 -15.53
C VAL A 1 -15.19 10.87 -16.09
N SER A 2 -16.50 10.66 -16.04
CA SER A 2 -17.44 11.69 -16.52
C SER A 2 -17.32 12.93 -15.64
N ARG A 3 -17.51 14.13 -16.21
CA ARG A 3 -17.53 15.39 -15.45
C ARG A 3 -18.55 15.39 -14.29
N ASP A 4 -19.52 14.48 -14.34
CA ASP A 4 -20.55 14.29 -13.33
C ASP A 4 -20.00 13.70 -12.02
N PHE A 5 -19.12 12.70 -12.11
CA PHE A 5 -18.52 12.07 -10.94
C PHE A 5 -17.70 13.06 -10.09
N SER A 6 -16.83 13.86 -10.73
CA SER A 6 -16.00 14.83 -10.03
C SER A 6 -16.83 15.92 -9.34
N ARG A 7 -17.95 16.35 -9.95
CA ARG A 7 -18.87 17.30 -9.33
C ARG A 7 -19.58 16.69 -8.12
N LYS A 8 -20.06 15.46 -8.24
CA LYS A 8 -20.68 14.75 -7.12
C LYS A 8 -19.71 14.60 -5.96
N MET A 9 -18.47 14.16 -6.22
CA MET A 9 -17.46 14.00 -5.18
C MET A 9 -17.13 15.33 -4.48
N ALA A 10 -16.98 16.42 -5.25
CA ALA A 10 -16.78 17.75 -4.66
C ALA A 10 -17.97 18.22 -3.81
N SER A 11 -19.20 17.94 -4.25
CA SER A 11 -20.42 18.23 -3.48
C SER A 11 -20.48 17.44 -2.18
N ASP A 12 -20.18 16.13 -2.24
CA ASP A 12 -20.19 15.24 -1.07
C ASP A 12 -19.13 15.69 -0.05
N ILE A 13 -17.92 16.06 -0.48
CA ILE A 13 -16.85 16.58 0.38
C ILE A 13 -17.28 17.91 1.03
N ASN A 14 -17.85 18.84 0.25
CA ASN A 14 -18.31 20.12 0.77
C ASN A 14 -19.39 19.96 1.83
N LEU A 15 -20.32 19.03 1.64
CA LEU A 15 -21.37 18.74 2.62
C LEU A 15 -20.76 18.24 3.95
N VAL A 16 -19.79 17.32 3.88
CA VAL A 16 -19.09 16.84 5.09
C VAL A 16 -18.33 17.97 5.77
N MET A 17 -17.55 18.76 5.00
CA MET A 17 -16.73 19.85 5.54
C MET A 17 -17.55 20.98 6.16
N GLN A 18 -18.81 21.16 5.75
CA GLN A 18 -19.75 22.11 6.38
C GLN A 18 -20.18 21.68 7.78
N HIS A 19 -20.16 20.37 8.07
CA HIS A 19 -20.57 19.81 9.36
C HIS A 19 -19.38 19.44 10.27
N GLU A 20 -18.25 19.03 9.69
CA GLU A 20 -17.00 18.75 10.40
C GLU A 20 -16.01 19.90 10.19
N SER A 21 -15.92 20.81 11.16
CA SER A 21 -15.25 22.11 10.97
C SER A 21 -13.73 22.06 10.76
N LYS A 22 -13.07 20.90 10.84
CA LYS A 22 -11.62 20.74 10.63
C LYS A 22 -11.27 19.32 10.17
N GLY A 23 -11.10 19.12 8.87
CA GLY A 23 -10.60 17.85 8.31
C GLY A 23 -9.86 18.07 7.00
N SER A 24 -8.78 17.31 6.77
CA SER A 24 -8.09 17.33 5.48
C SER A 24 -8.96 16.63 4.43
N TRP A 25 -9.15 17.27 3.29
CA TRP A 25 -10.06 16.81 2.23
C TRP A 25 -9.74 15.39 1.75
N ASP A 26 -8.48 14.99 1.77
CA ASP A 26 -7.98 13.67 1.39
C ASP A 26 -8.40 12.59 2.41
N ILE A 27 -8.36 12.91 3.71
CA ILE A 27 -8.84 12.03 4.77
C ILE A 27 -10.36 11.83 4.64
N ILE A 28 -11.11 12.91 4.43
CA ILE A 28 -12.56 12.87 4.22
C ILE A 28 -12.90 12.02 2.99
N THR A 29 -12.18 12.23 1.89
CA THR A 29 -12.38 11.49 0.64
C THR A 29 -12.19 9.99 0.89
N ARG A 30 -11.10 9.59 1.58
CA ARG A 30 -10.82 8.20 1.92
C ARG A 30 -11.92 7.60 2.80
N SER A 31 -12.28 8.27 3.89
CA SER A 31 -13.14 7.68 4.93
C SER A 31 -14.62 7.67 4.56
N LEU A 32 -15.13 8.70 3.90
CA LEU A 32 -16.58 8.87 3.72
C LEU A 32 -17.04 8.68 2.29
N THR A 33 -16.20 9.03 1.32
CA THR A 33 -16.59 8.91 -0.10
C THR A 33 -16.05 7.65 -0.75
N GLY A 34 -15.03 6.98 -0.20
CA GLY A 34 -14.41 5.78 -0.78
C GLY A 34 -15.42 4.68 -1.12
N ASN A 35 -16.34 4.38 -0.19
CA ASN A 35 -17.44 3.42 -0.37
C ASN A 35 -17.00 2.07 -0.98
N GLY A 36 -15.89 1.51 -0.51
CA GLY A 36 -15.36 0.22 -0.99
C GLY A 36 -14.69 0.26 -2.37
N ARG A 37 -14.54 1.44 -2.98
CA ARG A 37 -13.83 1.62 -4.26
C ARG A 37 -12.33 1.74 -4.04
N GLU A 38 -11.57 1.41 -5.07
CA GLU A 38 -10.12 1.33 -5.01
C GLU A 38 -9.48 2.19 -6.10
N CYS A 39 -8.22 2.56 -5.90
CA CYS A 39 -7.43 3.33 -6.86
C CYS A 39 -6.35 2.45 -7.46
N ILE A 40 -6.07 2.65 -8.75
CA ILE A 40 -4.91 2.05 -9.40
C ILE A 40 -3.69 2.92 -9.07
N VAL A 41 -2.65 2.29 -8.52
CA VAL A 41 -1.36 2.94 -8.23
C VAL A 41 -0.24 2.17 -8.94
N PRO A 42 0.73 2.86 -9.56
CA PRO A 42 1.87 2.20 -10.16
C PRO A 42 2.87 1.77 -9.08
N GLU A 43 3.60 0.68 -9.34
CA GLU A 43 4.68 0.20 -8.45
C GLU A 43 5.78 1.25 -8.26
N ILE A 44 6.14 1.96 -9.33
CA ILE A 44 7.07 3.09 -9.28
C ILE A 44 6.29 4.38 -9.52
N SER A 45 6.36 5.32 -8.58
CA SER A 45 5.60 6.57 -8.62
C SER A 45 5.93 7.41 -9.85
N ARG A 46 4.90 8.08 -10.38
CA ARG A 46 5.01 9.09 -11.45
C ARG A 46 4.98 10.52 -10.93
N ALA A 47 4.96 10.70 -9.60
CA ALA A 47 5.05 11.97 -8.93
C ALA A 47 6.07 11.92 -7.79
N LYS A 48 6.78 13.02 -7.56
CA LYS A 48 7.73 13.18 -6.46
C LYS A 48 7.33 14.37 -5.61
N HIS A 49 7.17 14.16 -4.30
CA HIS A 49 7.01 15.24 -3.33
C HIS A 49 8.41 15.81 -3.03
N PHE A 50 8.62 17.09 -3.33
CA PHE A 50 9.92 17.77 -3.20
C PHE A 50 9.91 18.94 -2.20
N ALA A 51 8.75 19.29 -1.66
CA ALA A 51 8.67 20.38 -0.70
C ALA A 51 9.33 19.96 0.62
N ASP A 52 10.12 20.88 1.18
CA ASP A 52 10.88 20.71 2.43
C ASP A 52 10.14 21.24 3.67
N ASP A 53 9.01 21.92 3.48
CA ASP A 53 8.14 22.43 4.54
C ASP A 53 6.70 22.62 4.02
N GLY A 54 5.71 22.61 4.90
CA GLY A 54 4.30 22.81 4.55
C GLY A 54 3.35 22.75 5.74
N VAL A 55 2.05 22.79 5.45
CA VAL A 55 0.99 22.88 6.48
C VAL A 55 1.02 21.73 7.50
N HIS A 56 1.53 20.56 7.10
CA HIS A 56 1.45 19.33 7.91
C HIS A 56 2.76 18.54 8.03
N LEU A 57 3.83 18.96 7.36
CA LEU A 57 5.07 18.18 7.29
C LEU A 57 6.26 19.06 7.63
N GLY A 58 7.04 18.63 8.62
CA GLY A 58 8.35 19.21 8.91
C GLY A 58 9.47 18.52 8.14
N GLN A 59 10.66 19.14 8.14
CA GLN A 59 11.84 18.63 7.42
C GLN A 59 12.25 17.21 7.81
N ILE A 60 12.08 16.83 9.08
CA ILE A 60 12.43 15.48 9.57
C ILE A 60 11.51 14.43 8.95
N ASP A 61 10.21 14.68 8.89
CA ASP A 61 9.24 13.76 8.30
C ASP A 61 9.50 13.59 6.80
N ILE A 62 9.82 14.68 6.11
CA ILE A 62 10.13 14.69 4.68
C ILE A 62 11.38 13.85 4.37
N ARG A 63 12.43 14.01 5.18
CA ARG A 63 13.67 13.22 5.03
C ARG A 63 13.45 11.75 5.33
N THR A 64 12.70 11.45 6.38
CA THR A 64 12.44 10.07 6.81
C THR A 64 11.59 9.31 5.81
N TRP A 65 10.52 9.93 5.30
CA TRP A 65 9.45 9.19 4.63
C TRP A 65 9.24 9.50 3.14
N TYR A 66 9.66 10.68 2.67
CA TYR A 66 9.29 11.16 1.34
C TYR A 66 10.50 11.31 0.40
N SER A 67 11.68 11.56 0.94
CA SER A 67 12.88 11.87 0.15
C SER A 67 13.39 10.69 -0.69
N ASN A 68 13.23 9.46 -0.18
CA ASN A 68 13.72 8.23 -0.80
C ASN A 68 12.64 7.48 -1.60
N LYS A 69 11.54 8.15 -1.97
CA LYS A 69 10.50 7.53 -2.79
C LYS A 69 11.01 7.32 -4.23
N ASN A 70 10.83 6.11 -4.74
CA ASN A 70 11.13 5.77 -6.13
C ASN A 70 10.31 6.66 -7.07
N TYR A 71 10.97 7.24 -8.07
CA TYR A 71 10.37 8.11 -9.07
C TYR A 71 10.79 7.62 -10.45
N ASN A 72 9.80 7.31 -11.30
CA ASN A 72 10.08 6.81 -12.63
C ASN A 72 10.56 7.96 -13.54
N LEU A 73 11.77 7.81 -14.09
CA LEU A 73 12.36 8.76 -15.04
C LEU A 73 12.19 8.35 -16.50
N ASP A 74 11.74 7.12 -16.78
CA ASP A 74 11.56 6.64 -18.15
C ASP A 74 10.31 7.26 -18.80
N PRO A 75 10.45 8.12 -19.83
CA PRO A 75 9.32 8.73 -20.52
C PRO A 75 8.56 7.75 -21.43
N GLN A 76 9.13 6.58 -21.75
CA GLN A 76 8.52 5.57 -22.62
C GLN A 76 7.90 4.42 -21.85
N ALA A 77 7.94 4.45 -20.51
CA ALA A 77 7.43 3.35 -19.70
C ALA A 77 5.92 3.14 -19.92
N THR A 78 5.57 2.01 -20.50
CA THR A 78 4.20 1.53 -20.69
C THR A 78 3.77 0.63 -19.54
N VAL A 79 2.45 0.45 -19.40
CA VAL A 79 1.86 -0.55 -18.50
C VAL A 79 1.18 -1.59 -19.38
N ASP A 80 1.67 -2.82 -19.31
CA ASP A 80 1.07 -3.94 -20.03
C ASP A 80 -0.12 -4.51 -19.23
N ASN A 81 -0.99 -5.25 -19.93
CA ASN A 81 -2.08 -6.01 -19.31
C ASN A 81 -3.01 -5.19 -18.39
N ILE A 82 -3.32 -3.95 -18.76
CA ILE A 82 -4.19 -3.05 -17.97
C ILE A 82 -5.54 -3.69 -17.62
N MET A 83 -6.07 -4.55 -18.50
CA MET A 83 -7.32 -5.28 -18.28
C MET A 83 -7.25 -6.27 -17.11
N GLU A 84 -6.06 -6.70 -16.69
CA GLU A 84 -5.89 -7.54 -15.50
C GLU A 84 -6.12 -6.79 -14.19
N LEU A 85 -6.17 -5.45 -14.22
CA LEU A 85 -6.48 -4.60 -13.06
C LEU A 85 -7.98 -4.47 -12.81
N GLU A 86 -8.83 -5.02 -13.68
CA GLU A 86 -10.27 -5.11 -13.42
C GLU A 86 -10.54 -6.02 -12.22
N GLN A 87 -11.56 -5.68 -11.42
CA GLN A 87 -11.80 -6.29 -10.11
C GLN A 87 -11.76 -7.83 -10.10
N SER A 88 -12.46 -8.48 -11.03
CA SER A 88 -12.52 -9.95 -11.10
C SER A 88 -11.18 -10.56 -11.54
N SER A 89 -10.56 -9.96 -12.55
CA SER A 89 -9.27 -10.38 -13.11
C SER A 89 -8.17 -10.24 -12.06
N TYR A 90 -8.14 -9.10 -11.36
CA TYR A 90 -7.17 -8.82 -10.30
C TYR A 90 -7.33 -9.77 -9.12
N LYS A 91 -8.57 -10.05 -8.69
CA LYS A 91 -8.81 -11.05 -7.64
C LYS A 91 -8.29 -12.44 -8.04
N ALA A 92 -8.56 -12.88 -9.27
CA ALA A 92 -8.05 -14.16 -9.77
C ALA A 92 -6.51 -14.18 -9.84
N HIS A 93 -5.90 -13.07 -10.26
CA HIS A 93 -4.46 -12.88 -10.29
C HIS A 93 -3.84 -13.01 -8.89
N ILE A 94 -4.38 -12.31 -7.88
CA ILE A 94 -3.91 -12.38 -6.50
C ILE A 94 -3.99 -13.81 -5.95
N ILE A 95 -5.12 -14.51 -6.15
CA ILE A 95 -5.27 -15.90 -5.71
C ILE A 95 -4.25 -16.82 -6.42
N SER A 96 -4.03 -16.64 -7.72
CA SER A 96 -3.00 -17.38 -8.45
C SER A 96 -1.59 -17.12 -7.93
N LEU A 97 -1.30 -15.86 -7.56
CA LEU A 97 -0.01 -15.47 -6.99
C LEU A 97 0.20 -16.13 -5.63
N LEU A 98 -0.80 -16.06 -4.74
CA LEU A 98 -0.75 -16.66 -3.40
C LEU A 98 -0.59 -18.18 -3.42
N LYS A 99 -1.24 -18.87 -4.38
CA LYS A 99 -1.09 -20.33 -4.56
C LYS A 99 0.35 -20.76 -4.90
N LYS A 100 1.14 -19.86 -5.51
CA LYS A 100 2.53 -20.11 -5.91
C LYS A 100 3.52 -19.56 -4.90
N ALA A 101 3.07 -18.72 -3.98
CA ALA A 101 3.94 -18.01 -3.06
C ALA A 101 4.42 -18.93 -1.93
N GLN A 102 5.65 -18.70 -1.49
CA GLN A 102 6.22 -19.37 -0.32
C GLN A 102 5.80 -18.61 0.95
N PHE A 103 5.08 -19.29 1.84
CA PHE A 103 4.77 -18.73 3.16
C PHE A 103 6.00 -18.83 4.06
N ILE A 104 6.39 -17.70 4.63
CA ILE A 104 7.57 -17.60 5.48
C ILE A 104 7.19 -17.93 6.91
N ASP A 105 7.91 -18.89 7.50
CA ASP A 105 7.85 -19.16 8.92
C ASP A 105 8.66 -18.12 9.68
N THR A 106 7.96 -17.08 10.14
CA THR A 106 8.56 -15.94 10.85
C THR A 106 9.08 -16.29 12.24
N LEU A 107 8.78 -17.48 12.78
CA LEU A 107 9.37 -17.94 14.05
C LEU A 107 10.84 -18.35 13.87
N ASN A 108 11.21 -18.79 12.65
CA ASN A 108 12.55 -19.31 12.34
C ASN A 108 13.35 -18.39 11.41
N ILE A 109 12.67 -17.55 10.64
CA ILE A 109 13.29 -16.63 9.67
C ILE A 109 12.75 -15.24 9.92
N ASN A 110 13.62 -14.36 10.42
CA ASN A 110 13.24 -12.97 10.66
C ASN A 110 13.33 -12.19 9.33
N PRO A 111 12.22 -11.57 8.86
CA PRO A 111 12.22 -10.78 7.62
C PRO A 111 13.06 -9.50 7.69
N CYS A 112 13.48 -9.10 8.90
CA CYS A 112 14.33 -7.95 9.13
C CYS A 112 15.83 -8.29 9.09
N ASP A 113 16.22 -9.55 8.92
CA ASP A 113 17.62 -9.94 8.81
C ASP A 113 18.21 -9.45 7.46
N ASP A 114 19.42 -8.87 7.48
CA ASP A 114 20.11 -8.42 6.25
C ASP A 114 20.31 -9.54 5.21
N ASN A 115 20.38 -10.79 5.67
CA ASN A 115 20.55 -11.97 4.82
C ASN A 115 19.23 -12.71 4.52
N PHE A 116 18.07 -12.11 4.80
CA PHE A 116 16.75 -12.72 4.63
C PHE A 116 16.58 -13.42 3.27
N TYR A 117 16.87 -12.73 2.17
CA TYR A 117 16.78 -13.29 0.81
C TYR A 117 17.81 -14.39 0.53
N GLN A 118 18.99 -14.30 1.13
CA GLN A 118 20.05 -15.30 0.94
C GLN A 118 19.68 -16.62 1.64
N ARG A 119 19.13 -16.54 2.86
CA ARG A 119 18.67 -17.71 3.62
C ARG A 119 17.57 -18.48 2.88
N LEU A 120 16.73 -17.76 2.14
CA LEU A 120 15.61 -18.31 1.38
C LEU A 120 15.96 -18.75 -0.05
N HIS A 121 17.18 -18.48 -0.54
CA HIS A 121 17.62 -18.80 -1.92
C HIS A 121 16.66 -18.29 -3.00
N VAL A 122 16.12 -17.08 -2.81
CA VAL A 122 15.04 -16.52 -3.63
C VAL A 122 15.56 -16.07 -5.00
N ARG A 123 14.79 -16.34 -6.05
CA ARG A 123 15.08 -15.91 -7.43
C ARG A 123 14.20 -14.74 -7.84
N ASN A 124 14.62 -14.06 -8.90
CA ASN A 124 13.85 -12.96 -9.48
C ASN A 124 12.44 -13.42 -9.89
N GLY A 125 11.42 -12.78 -9.31
CA GLY A 125 10.02 -13.06 -9.62
C GLY A 125 9.36 -14.12 -8.74
N ASP A 126 10.10 -14.74 -7.81
CA ASP A 126 9.48 -15.57 -6.77
C ASP A 126 8.56 -14.69 -5.88
N ALA A 127 7.52 -15.30 -5.30
CA ALA A 127 6.59 -14.62 -4.41
C ALA A 127 6.70 -15.18 -2.98
N LEU A 128 6.78 -14.30 -1.99
CA LEU A 128 6.91 -14.64 -0.58
C LEU A 128 5.74 -14.05 0.19
N VAL A 129 5.15 -14.81 1.12
CA VAL A 129 4.09 -14.32 2.01
C VAL A 129 4.61 -14.26 3.44
N ILE A 130 4.50 -13.09 4.05
CA ILE A 130 4.69 -12.87 5.49
C ILE A 130 3.31 -12.60 6.09
N LEU A 131 2.93 -13.40 7.08
CA LEU A 131 1.76 -13.16 7.88
C LEU A 131 2.10 -12.21 9.03
N PHE A 132 1.24 -11.24 9.30
CA PHE A 132 1.33 -10.41 10.50
C PHE A 132 -0.02 -10.31 11.18
N GLN A 133 -0.04 -10.11 12.49
CA GLN A 133 -1.28 -10.03 13.24
C GLN A 133 -2.04 -8.75 12.86
N MET A 134 -3.28 -8.94 12.40
CA MET A 134 -4.24 -7.89 12.07
C MET A 134 -5.63 -8.36 12.49
N GLU A 135 -6.22 -7.67 13.45
CA GLU A 135 -7.57 -7.92 13.93
C GLU A 135 -8.55 -6.87 13.39
N GLY A 136 -9.84 -7.22 13.39
CA GLY A 136 -10.91 -6.32 12.95
C GLY A 136 -11.12 -6.31 11.44
N ASP A 137 -11.58 -5.18 10.91
CA ASP A 137 -11.88 -5.01 9.49
C ASP A 137 -10.66 -4.46 8.74
N ALA A 138 -10.13 -5.24 7.80
CA ALA A 138 -8.99 -4.87 6.97
C ALA A 138 -9.23 -3.59 6.13
N TYR A 139 -10.48 -3.23 5.82
CA TYR A 139 -10.82 -1.98 5.13
C TYR A 139 -10.55 -0.75 6.01
N TRP A 140 -10.82 -0.86 7.31
CA TRP A 140 -10.64 0.20 8.29
C TRP A 140 -9.31 0.15 9.02
N PHE A 141 -8.47 -0.85 8.72
CA PHE A 141 -7.14 -0.95 9.31
C PHE A 141 -6.28 0.28 8.97
N THR A 142 -5.88 1.00 10.00
CA THR A 142 -5.03 2.18 9.86
C THR A 142 -3.63 1.94 10.39
N TYR A 143 -3.48 1.19 11.50
CA TYR A 143 -2.19 1.02 12.17
C TYR A 143 -2.29 -0.02 13.29
N ASN A 144 -1.21 -0.78 13.52
CA ASN A 144 -0.93 -1.46 14.78
C ASN A 144 0.59 -1.59 14.99
N GLU A 145 0.99 -2.11 16.14
CA GLU A 145 2.40 -2.34 16.50
C GLU A 145 3.12 -3.33 15.58
N HIS A 146 2.43 -4.37 15.11
CA HIS A 146 3.01 -5.38 14.21
C HIS A 146 3.32 -4.79 12.82
N TRP A 147 2.40 -3.99 12.28
CA TRP A 147 2.60 -3.25 11.03
C TRP A 147 3.78 -2.29 11.16
N LYS A 148 3.83 -1.51 12.25
CA LYS A 148 4.92 -0.57 12.48
C LYS A 148 6.27 -1.28 12.53
N ALA A 149 6.39 -2.32 13.36
CA ALA A 149 7.64 -3.06 13.52
C ALA A 149 8.15 -3.60 12.19
N LEU A 150 7.25 -4.16 11.37
CA LEU A 150 7.59 -4.70 10.07
C LEU A 150 7.99 -3.61 9.06
N MET A 151 7.26 -2.49 8.99
CA MET A 151 7.60 -1.40 8.06
C MET A 151 8.88 -0.67 8.45
N ASP A 152 9.11 -0.45 9.74
CA ASP A 152 10.33 0.20 10.24
C ASP A 152 11.56 -0.63 9.86
N CYS A 153 11.52 -1.95 10.04
CA CYS A 153 12.68 -2.80 9.72
C CYS A 153 12.90 -2.98 8.22
N LEU A 154 11.83 -2.96 7.42
CA LEU A 154 11.92 -2.97 5.95
C LEU A 154 12.31 -1.60 5.38
N GLY A 155 12.49 -0.57 6.21
CA GLY A 155 12.84 0.78 5.78
C GLY A 155 11.76 1.46 4.94
N SER A 156 10.49 1.13 5.18
CA SER A 156 9.33 1.61 4.42
C SER A 156 8.38 2.45 5.27
N PHE A 157 7.42 3.12 4.63
CA PHE A 157 6.47 4.01 5.29
C PHE A 157 5.61 3.28 6.33
N GLY A 158 5.86 3.54 7.61
CA GLY A 158 5.22 2.83 8.73
C GLY A 158 4.24 3.63 9.59
N ILE A 159 4.07 4.94 9.35
CA ILE A 159 3.22 5.80 10.22
C ILE A 159 1.76 5.34 10.20
N LEU A 160 1.26 4.94 9.03
CA LEU A 160 -0.07 4.39 8.83
C LEU A 160 0.01 3.35 7.71
N SER A 161 -0.93 2.41 7.73
CA SER A 161 -1.20 1.51 6.62
C SER A 161 -1.76 2.26 5.42
N ARG A 162 -1.11 2.03 4.27
CA ARG A 162 -1.48 2.53 2.95
C ARG A 162 -1.39 1.37 1.96
N GLU A 163 -2.09 1.48 0.84
CA GLU A 163 -1.98 0.53 -0.30
C GLU A 163 -2.40 -0.92 0.03
N SER A 164 -3.21 -1.10 1.08
CA SER A 164 -3.90 -2.35 1.37
C SER A 164 -4.93 -2.65 0.29
N HIS A 165 -4.94 -3.90 -0.18
CA HIS A 165 -6.05 -4.48 -0.93
C HIS A 165 -6.61 -5.65 -0.10
N GLN A 166 -7.77 -5.46 0.54
CA GLN A 166 -8.44 -6.47 1.37
C GLN A 166 -7.54 -7.13 2.45
N GLY A 167 -6.59 -6.38 3.02
CA GLY A 167 -5.66 -6.87 4.05
C GLY A 167 -4.34 -7.45 3.52
N LEU A 168 -4.14 -7.42 2.19
CA LEU A 168 -2.90 -7.77 1.52
C LEU A 168 -2.14 -6.51 1.07
N TYR A 169 -0.85 -6.49 1.32
CA TYR A 169 0.08 -5.46 0.86
C TYR A 169 1.11 -6.09 -0.06
N ARG A 170 1.44 -5.39 -1.14
CA ARG A 170 2.38 -5.88 -2.16
C ARG A 170 3.55 -4.92 -2.23
N LEU A 171 4.75 -5.45 -2.01
CA LEU A 171 5.99 -4.70 -2.10
C LEU A 171 6.96 -5.41 -3.02
N ARG A 172 7.77 -4.63 -3.73
CA ARG A 172 8.97 -5.16 -4.37
C ARG A 172 10.16 -4.81 -3.50
N TYR A 173 10.57 -5.79 -2.73
CA TYR A 173 11.72 -5.71 -1.85
C TYR A 173 12.67 -6.82 -2.28
N GLY A 174 13.92 -6.46 -2.59
CA GLY A 174 14.89 -7.40 -3.16
C GLY A 174 14.42 -8.08 -4.47
N PRO A 175 14.83 -9.33 -4.72
CA PRO A 175 14.51 -10.06 -5.96
C PRO A 175 13.06 -10.56 -6.05
N ALA A 176 12.31 -10.51 -4.95
CA ALA A 176 11.02 -11.19 -4.80
C ALA A 176 9.82 -10.23 -4.78
N HIS A 177 8.64 -10.76 -5.09
CA HIS A 177 7.37 -10.14 -4.75
C HIS A 177 7.05 -10.45 -3.29
N LEU A 178 7.16 -9.44 -2.43
CA LEU A 178 6.88 -9.58 -1.01
C LEU A 178 5.41 -9.24 -0.75
N LEU A 179 4.68 -10.22 -0.22
CA LEU A 179 3.27 -10.14 0.11
C LEU A 179 3.12 -10.13 1.63
N LEU A 180 2.64 -9.03 2.18
CA LEU A 180 2.35 -8.92 3.62
C LEU A 180 0.86 -9.10 3.80
N MET A 181 0.45 -10.11 4.55
CA MET A 181 -0.95 -10.48 4.70
C MET A 181 -1.36 -10.41 6.17
N GLY A 182 -2.34 -9.56 6.47
CA GLY A 182 -2.85 -9.38 7.82
C GLY A 182 -3.77 -10.54 8.23
N TYR A 183 -3.42 -11.29 9.26
CA TYR A 183 -4.22 -12.42 9.75
C TYR A 183 -4.81 -12.12 11.14
N PRO A 184 -6.10 -12.45 11.41
CA PRO A 184 -7.06 -13.11 10.52
C PRO A 184 -7.91 -12.17 9.65
N ALA A 185 -7.67 -10.85 9.65
CA ALA A 185 -8.57 -9.88 9.00
C ALA A 185 -8.56 -9.90 7.46
N SER A 186 -7.48 -10.36 6.82
CA SER A 186 -7.37 -10.47 5.36
C SER A 186 -8.48 -11.34 4.79
N LYS A 187 -9.00 -10.98 3.61
CA LYS A 187 -9.97 -11.80 2.87
C LYS A 187 -9.32 -12.91 2.03
N TYR A 188 -8.00 -12.93 1.98
CA TYR A 188 -7.17 -13.92 1.30
C TYR A 188 -6.66 -14.99 2.23
#